data_AF-A0A9W6LZ25-F1
#
_entry.id   AF-A0A9W6LZ25-F1
#
_cell.length_a   1.000
_cell.length_b   1.000
_cell.length_c   1.000
_cell.angle_alpha   90.00
_cell.angle_beta   90.00
_cell.angle_gamma   90.00
#
_symmetry.space_group_name_H-M   'P 1'
#
loop_
_entity.id
_entity.type
_entity.pdbx_description
1 polymer ?
#
loop_
_entity_poly.entity_id
_entity_poly.type
_entity_poly.pdbx_seq_one_letter_code
_entity_poly.pdbx_strand_id
1 'polypeptide(L)'
;MSDDITGGPDADADETHGTDEIDGVSIELSNDEALVLFEWLAHRDEAGDLPLEDAAEQRVLSDIHAGLEIALEDALSPEYAELLAAARKNVRDAPQ
;
A
#
# COMPACT_ATOMS: atom_id res chain seq x y z
N MET A 1 2.99 -61.71 -24.08
CA MET A 1 2.05 -62.36 -23.14
C MET A 1 2.66 -62.23 -21.76
N SER A 2 2.29 -61.29 -20.92
CA SER A 2 1.13 -60.41 -20.94
C SER A 2 1.49 -59.10 -20.25
N ASP A 3 1.07 -58.00 -20.88
CA ASP A 3 0.83 -56.72 -20.23
C ASP A 3 -0.25 -56.91 -19.15
N ASP A 4 -0.02 -56.40 -17.95
CA ASP A 4 -1.08 -56.16 -16.97
C ASP A 4 -0.96 -54.71 -16.49
N ILE A 5 -1.95 -53.92 -16.91
CA ILE A 5 -2.20 -52.53 -16.54
C ILE A 5 -3.13 -52.58 -15.33
N THR A 6 -2.77 -51.97 -14.20
CA THR A 6 -3.76 -51.39 -13.27
C THR A 6 -3.10 -50.30 -12.45
N GLY A 7 -3.69 -49.11 -12.48
CA GLY A 7 -3.34 -48.00 -11.60
C GLY A 7 -3.23 -46.68 -12.35
N GLY A 8 -4.39 -46.15 -12.79
CA GLY A 8 -4.52 -44.75 -13.16
C GLY A 8 -4.38 -43.81 -11.93
N PRO A 9 -4.60 -42.52 -12.13
CA PRO A 9 -3.71 -41.45 -11.67
C PRO A 9 -4.00 -41.02 -10.24
N ASP A 10 -3.00 -41.03 -9.38
CA ASP A 10 -3.00 -40.13 -8.21
C ASP A 10 -2.57 -38.74 -8.71
N ALA A 11 -3.58 -38.05 -9.25
CA ALA A 11 -3.73 -36.63 -9.06
C ALA A 11 -3.81 -36.32 -7.55
N ASP A 12 -3.65 -35.06 -7.20
CA ASP A 12 -3.77 -34.53 -5.84
C ASP A 12 -2.48 -34.55 -5.01
N ALA A 13 -1.47 -33.86 -5.53
CA ALA A 13 -0.73 -32.91 -4.69
C ALA A 13 -0.82 -31.52 -5.33
N ASP A 14 -2.06 -31.08 -5.57
CA ASP A 14 -2.34 -29.65 -5.53
C ASP A 14 -2.19 -29.23 -4.06
N GLU A 15 -0.96 -28.97 -3.65
CA GLU A 15 -0.71 -28.08 -2.52
C GLU A 15 -1.22 -26.71 -2.95
N THR A 16 -2.56 -26.54 -2.92
CA THR A 16 -3.17 -25.24 -2.71
C THR A 16 -2.61 -24.78 -1.37
N HIS A 17 -1.47 -24.10 -1.45
CA HIS A 17 -1.02 -23.18 -0.42
C HIS A 17 -2.20 -22.26 -0.23
N GLY A 18 -3.00 -22.53 0.81
CA GLY A 18 -3.97 -21.58 1.30
C GLY A 18 -3.18 -20.32 1.54
N THR A 19 -3.28 -19.37 0.61
CA THR A 19 -2.97 -17.98 0.88
C THR A 19 -3.85 -17.67 2.07
N ASP A 20 -3.26 -17.66 3.27
CA ASP A 20 -3.86 -17.02 4.42
C ASP A 20 -4.33 -15.67 3.89
N GLU A 21 -5.65 -15.53 3.70
CA GLU A 21 -6.22 -14.25 3.32
C GLU A 21 -5.82 -13.32 4.45
N ILE A 22 -4.94 -12.36 4.14
CA ILE A 22 -4.63 -11.30 5.08
C ILE A 22 -5.99 -10.69 5.43
N ASP A 23 -6.40 -10.79 6.70
CA ASP A 23 -7.59 -10.12 7.23
C ASP A 23 -7.30 -8.61 7.21
N GLY A 24 -7.44 -8.04 6.03
CA GLY A 24 -6.91 -6.74 5.65
C GLY A 24 -8.01 -5.70 5.53
N VAL A 25 -7.67 -4.47 5.88
CA VAL A 25 -8.53 -3.31 5.65
C VAL A 25 -8.00 -2.54 4.45
N SER A 26 -8.87 -2.18 3.51
CA SER A 26 -8.56 -1.30 2.39
C SER A 26 -9.04 0.12 2.68
N ILE A 27 -8.23 1.11 2.33
CA ILE A 27 -8.57 2.53 2.36
C ILE A 27 -8.37 3.08 0.95
N GLU A 28 -9.43 3.60 0.36
CA GLU A 28 -9.35 4.32 -0.91
C GLU A 28 -9.07 5.80 -0.65
N LEU A 29 -8.05 6.33 -1.32
CA LEU A 29 -7.70 7.75 -1.30
C LEU A 29 -7.79 8.29 -2.73
N SER A 30 -8.35 9.48 -2.89
CA SER A 30 -8.16 10.25 -4.11
C SER A 30 -6.67 10.62 -4.28
N ASN A 31 -6.27 10.97 -5.49
CA ASN A 31 -4.89 11.42 -5.76
C ASN A 31 -4.50 12.61 -4.88
N ASP A 32 -5.42 13.55 -4.67
CA ASP A 32 -5.19 14.72 -3.82
C ASP A 32 -5.00 14.33 -2.35
N GLU A 33 -5.79 13.40 -1.82
CA GLU A 33 -5.62 12.90 -0.44
C GLU A 33 -4.31 12.13 -0.27
N ALA A 34 -3.97 11.28 -1.24
CA ALA A 34 -2.73 10.52 -1.25
C ALA A 34 -1.50 11.45 -1.25
N LEU A 35 -1.48 12.49 -2.10
CA LEU A 35 -0.43 13.49 -2.13
C LEU A 35 -0.29 14.24 -0.79
N VAL A 36 -1.40 14.65 -0.18
CA VAL A 36 -1.38 15.36 1.10
C VAL A 36 -0.85 14.46 2.22
N LEU A 37 -1.28 13.20 2.27
CA LEU A 37 -0.82 12.24 3.27
C LEU A 37 0.65 11.89 3.08
N PHE A 38 1.08 11.62 1.84
CA PHE A 38 2.47 11.33 1.50
C PHE A 38 3.40 12.46 1.97
N GLU A 39 3.09 13.70 1.58
CA GLU A 39 3.88 14.87 1.98
C GLU A 39 3.94 15.04 3.50
N TRP A 40 2.82 14.84 4.20
CA TRP A 40 2.79 14.97 5.65
C TRP A 40 3.67 13.91 6.32
N LEU A 41 3.64 12.67 5.84
CA LEU A 41 4.49 11.59 6.35
C LEU A 41 5.97 11.89 6.09
N ALA A 42 6.32 12.25 4.85
CA ALA A 42 7.69 12.60 4.47
C ALA A 42 8.25 13.73 5.33
N HIS A 43 7.51 14.83 5.47
CA HIS A 43 7.96 15.99 6.23
C HIS A 43 8.19 15.69 7.72
N ARG A 44 7.33 14.86 8.33
CA ARG A 44 7.40 14.50 9.75
C ARG A 44 8.50 13.48 10.03
N ASP A 45 8.68 12.52 9.13
CA ASP A 45 9.74 11.53 9.22
C ASP A 45 11.12 12.21 9.10
N GLU A 46 11.29 13.12 8.14
CA GLU A 46 12.51 13.93 7.99
C GLU A 46 12.81 14.81 9.20
N ALA A 47 11.77 15.40 9.82
CA ALA A 47 11.91 16.19 11.03
C ALA A 47 12.16 15.34 12.28
N GLY A 48 11.92 14.02 12.21
CA GLY A 48 11.98 13.12 13.36
C GLY A 48 10.96 13.47 14.45
N ASP A 49 9.83 14.08 14.07
CA ASP A 49 8.82 14.63 14.99
C ASP A 49 7.47 13.91 14.91
N LEU A 50 7.45 12.69 14.37
CA LEU A 50 6.29 11.81 14.47
C LEU A 50 6.03 11.47 15.96
N PRO A 51 4.80 11.68 16.46
CA PRO A 51 4.46 11.43 17.85
C PRO A 51 4.19 9.92 18.07
N LEU A 52 5.24 9.12 18.05
CA LEU A 52 5.17 7.66 18.15
C LEU A 52 5.42 7.19 19.58
N GLU A 53 4.54 6.32 20.08
CA GLU A 53 4.65 5.67 21.38
C GLU A 53 5.18 4.23 21.25
N ASP A 54 4.96 3.59 20.09
CA ASP A 54 5.34 2.19 19.83
C ASP A 54 6.07 2.00 18.49
N ALA A 55 6.99 1.02 18.43
CA ALA A 55 7.72 0.68 17.21
C ALA A 55 6.79 0.14 16.10
N ALA A 56 5.66 -0.45 16.46
CA ALA A 56 4.64 -0.87 15.51
C ALA A 56 4.02 0.32 14.76
N GLU A 57 3.86 1.48 15.41
CA GLU A 57 3.33 2.68 14.78
C GLU A 57 4.29 3.19 13.69
N GLN A 58 5.58 3.27 14.01
CA GLN A 58 6.61 3.58 13.01
C GLN A 58 6.53 2.61 11.83
N ARG A 59 6.45 1.31 12.11
CA ARG A 59 6.45 0.29 11.05
C ARG A 59 5.24 0.44 10.13
N VAL A 60 4.05 0.60 10.69
CA VAL A 60 2.81 0.76 9.91
C VAL A 60 2.87 2.04 9.08
N LEU A 61 3.32 3.16 9.65
CA LEU A 61 3.43 4.42 8.92
C LEU A 61 4.50 4.35 7.82
N SER A 62 5.62 3.67 8.06
CA SER A 62 6.64 3.43 7.04
C SER A 62 6.11 2.56 5.90
N ASP A 63 5.34 1.51 6.20
CA ASP A 63 4.73 0.64 5.18
C ASP A 63 3.70 1.43 4.34
N ILE A 64 2.89 2.30 4.96
CA ILE A 64 1.95 3.20 4.27
C ILE A 64 2.71 4.21 3.40
N HIS A 65 3.77 4.84 3.94
CA HIS A 65 4.56 5.83 3.20
C HIS A 65 5.19 5.24 1.94
N ALA A 66 5.79 4.04 2.06
CA ALA A 66 6.35 3.32 0.91
C ALA A 66 5.26 2.90 -0.10
N GLY A 67 4.08 2.49 0.37
CA GLY A 67 2.94 2.19 -0.50
C GLY A 67 2.47 3.40 -1.30
N LEU A 68 2.44 4.58 -0.67
CA LEU A 68 2.10 5.84 -1.35
C LEU A 68 3.17 6.26 -2.35
N GLU A 69 4.46 6.10 -2.02
CA GLU A 69 5.57 6.42 -2.94
C GLU A 69 5.48 5.61 -4.25
N ILE A 70 5.07 4.34 -4.16
CA ILE A 70 4.88 3.48 -5.33
C ILE A 70 3.65 3.91 -6.15
N ALA A 71 2.59 4.38 -5.49
CA ALA A 71 1.34 4.74 -6.14
C ALA A 71 1.35 6.15 -6.77
N LEU A 72 2.17 7.07 -6.25
CA LEU A 72 2.19 8.47 -6.64
C LEU A 72 3.30 8.79 -7.64
N GLU A 73 2.99 8.65 -8.93
CA GLU A 73 3.89 9.10 -10.01
C GLU A 73 4.20 10.62 -9.92
N ASP A 74 3.24 11.39 -9.40
CA ASP A 74 3.32 12.84 -9.20
C ASP A 74 4.41 13.27 -8.20
N ALA A 75 4.82 12.40 -7.27
CA ALA A 75 5.86 12.71 -6.27
C ALA A 75 7.24 12.98 -6.91
N LEU A 76 7.45 12.53 -8.15
CA LEU A 76 8.67 12.74 -8.93
C LEU A 76 8.56 13.91 -9.92
N SER A 77 7.41 14.60 -9.96
CA SER A 77 7.18 15.72 -10.87
C SER A 77 7.99 16.96 -10.46
N PRO A 78 8.58 17.70 -11.42
CA PRO A 78 9.16 19.00 -11.13
C PRO A 78 8.13 20.04 -10.69
N GLU A 79 6.85 19.82 -10.97
CA GLU A 79 5.71 20.64 -10.54
C GLU A 79 5.08 20.16 -9.22
N TYR A 80 5.71 19.22 -8.50
CA TYR A 80 5.18 18.62 -7.27
C TYR A 80 4.64 19.64 -6.26
N ALA A 81 5.34 20.77 -6.06
CA ALA A 81 4.90 21.81 -5.13
C ALA A 81 3.55 22.46 -5.54
N GLU A 82 3.29 22.61 -6.84
CA GLU A 82 2.03 23.16 -7.35
C GLU A 82 0.90 22.13 -7.24
N LEU A 83 1.19 20.87 -7.57
CA LEU A 83 0.26 19.74 -7.42
C LEU A 83 -0.17 19.58 -5.96
N LEU A 84 0.79 19.61 -5.02
CA LEU A 84 0.53 19.54 -3.59
C LEU A 84 -0.31 20.73 -3.09
N ALA A 85 -0.04 21.95 -3.57
CA ALA A 85 -0.83 23.12 -3.19
C ALA A 85 -2.28 23.02 -3.68
N ALA A 86 -2.48 22.52 -4.91
CA ALA A 86 -3.81 22.24 -5.46
C ALA A 86 -4.52 21.13 -4.68
N ALA A 87 -3.83 20.02 -4.41
CA ALA A 87 -4.35 18.90 -3.63
C ALA A 87 -4.82 19.34 -2.23
N ARG A 88 -3.98 20.09 -1.51
CA ARG A 88 -4.33 20.67 -0.19
C ARG A 88 -5.55 21.59 -0.25
N LYS A 89 -5.76 22.29 -1.37
CA LYS A 89 -6.95 23.12 -1.57
C LYS A 89 -8.18 22.26 -1.82
N ASN A 90 -8.08 21.30 -2.74
CA ASN A 90 -9.18 20.42 -3.12
C ASN A 90 -9.69 19.59 -1.93
N VAL A 91 -8.80 18.98 -1.15
CA VAL A 91 -9.17 18.22 0.05
C VAL A 91 -9.90 19.09 1.08
N ARG A 92 -9.47 20.34 1.28
CA ARG A 92 -10.11 21.25 2.24
C ARG A 92 -11.49 21.74 1.76
N ASP A 93 -11.65 21.92 0.45
CA ASP A 93 -12.87 22.46 -0.14
C ASP A 93 -13.88 21.34 -0.51
N ALA A 94 -13.49 20.06 -0.40
CA ALA A 94 -14.34 18.91 -0.69
C ALA A 94 -15.49 18.77 0.33
N PRO A 95 -16.71 18.44 -0.12
CA PRO A 95 -17.83 18.18 0.77
C PRO A 95 -17.55 16.93 1.63
N GLN A 96 -17.72 17.06 2.95
CA GLN A 96 -17.58 15.98 3.94
C GLN A 96 -18.81 15.08 3.97
#